data_AF-A0A7V9BWJ9-F1
#
_entry.id   AF-A0A7V9BWJ9-F1
#
_cell.length_a   1.000
_cell.length_b   1.000
_cell.length_c   1.000
_cell.angle_alpha   90.00
_cell.angle_beta   90.00
_cell.angle_gamma   90.00
#
_symmetry.space_group_name_H-M   'P 1'
#
loop_
_entity.id
_entity.type
_entity.pdbx_description
1 polymer ?
#
loop_
_entity_poly.entity_id
_entity_poly.type
_entity_poly.pdbx_seq_one_letter_code
_entity_poly.pdbx_strand_id
1 'polypeptide(L)'
;MDEPENLRWVHCGEITAYLWVAQRAGVPLTDADADAYVDEQRRSAAVVGLDPTWVPGSVAELDDYFQSMLPVLRLTDEVKAAVRMWANTPAPVRLAPLKVIYPAFAALSLALVPGWARRLYGLPSGDFAPADAVLSSGATATLRATRMAMLAAPERYRGTELQMRYIAPARQLMRAGRLSAA
;
A
#
# COMPACT_ATOMS: atom_id res chain seq x y z
N MET A 1 -1.71 18.60 -15.78
CA MET A 1 -0.83 17.59 -15.14
C MET A 1 -0.15 16.94 -16.32
N ASP A 2 1.04 17.42 -16.67
CA ASP A 2 1.53 17.32 -18.06
C ASP A 2 2.51 16.16 -18.26
N GLU A 3 2.59 15.23 -17.29
CA GLU A 3 3.45 14.05 -17.31
C GLU A 3 2.64 12.80 -16.96
N PRO A 4 1.93 12.21 -17.93
CA PRO A 4 1.09 11.01 -17.72
C PRO A 4 1.91 9.80 -17.25
N GLU A 5 3.20 9.74 -17.59
CA GLU A 5 4.12 8.70 -17.11
C GLU A 5 4.34 8.78 -15.59
N ASN A 6 4.48 9.99 -15.04
CA ASN A 6 4.62 10.19 -13.59
C ASN A 6 3.36 9.78 -12.84
N LEU A 7 2.19 10.11 -13.40
CA LEU A 7 0.91 9.70 -12.83
C LEU A 7 0.72 8.18 -12.89
N ARG A 8 1.14 7.53 -13.99
CA ARG A 8 1.16 6.07 -14.13
C ARG A 8 2.06 5.43 -13.08
N TRP A 9 3.26 5.95 -12.86
CA TRP A 9 4.18 5.46 -11.83
C TRP A 9 3.56 5.50 -10.43
N VAL A 10 2.97 6.65 -10.07
CA VAL A 10 2.31 6.81 -8.77
C VAL A 10 1.14 5.84 -8.62
N HIS A 11 0.31 5.71 -9.65
CA HIS A 11 -0.84 4.80 -9.63
C HIS A 11 -0.41 3.33 -9.49
N CYS A 12 0.55 2.87 -10.29
CA CYS A 12 1.09 1.51 -10.16
C CYS A 12 1.69 1.27 -8.77
N GLY A 13 2.46 2.24 -8.25
CA GLY A 13 3.03 2.17 -6.90
C GLY A 13 1.97 2.07 -5.80
N GLU A 14 0.89 2.83 -5.93
CA GLU A 14 -0.24 2.82 -5.00
C GLU A 14 -0.94 1.46 -4.96
N ILE A 15 -1.35 0.96 -6.13
CA ILE A 15 -2.17 -0.26 -6.19
C ILE A 15 -1.37 -1.49 -5.77
N THR A 16 -0.08 -1.54 -6.11
CA THR A 16 0.83 -2.60 -5.67
C THR A 16 1.06 -2.53 -4.17
N ALA A 17 1.22 -1.34 -3.58
CA ALA A 17 1.35 -1.20 -2.13
C ALA A 17 0.13 -1.73 -1.38
N TYR A 18 -1.09 -1.44 -1.87
CA TYR A 18 -2.32 -1.96 -1.28
C TYR A 18 -2.41 -3.49 -1.36
N LEU A 19 -2.18 -4.07 -2.54
CA LEU A 19 -2.18 -5.52 -2.73
C LEU A 19 -1.14 -6.21 -1.83
N TRP A 20 0.09 -5.68 -1.82
CA TRP A 20 1.20 -6.17 -1.01
C TRP A 20 0.87 -6.16 0.49
N VAL A 21 0.34 -5.05 1.00
CA VAL A 21 -0.06 -4.94 2.41
C VAL A 21 -1.22 -5.87 2.73
N ALA A 22 -2.22 -6.00 1.86
CA ALA A 22 -3.34 -6.90 2.07
C ALA A 22 -2.89 -8.37 2.20
N GLN A 23 -2.04 -8.83 1.28
CA GLN A 23 -1.48 -10.19 1.32
C GLN A 23 -0.65 -10.42 2.59
N ARG A 24 0.27 -9.51 2.93
CA ARG A 24 1.11 -9.64 4.14
C ARG A 24 0.30 -9.60 5.43
N ALA A 25 -0.74 -8.77 5.47
CA ALA A 25 -1.66 -8.70 6.60
C ALA A 25 -2.56 -9.94 6.75
N GLY A 26 -2.50 -10.89 5.81
CA GLY A 26 -3.20 -12.16 5.86
C GLY A 26 -4.64 -12.09 5.31
N VAL A 27 -4.91 -11.17 4.38
CA VAL A 27 -6.15 -11.24 3.61
C VAL A 27 -6.04 -12.45 2.66
N PRO A 28 -7.00 -13.39 2.67
CA PRO A 28 -6.95 -14.59 1.84
C PRO A 28 -7.35 -14.23 0.40
N LEU A 29 -6.39 -13.70 -0.36
CA LEU A 29 -6.54 -13.42 -1.79
C LEU A 29 -5.93 -14.57 -2.59
N THR A 30 -6.68 -15.10 -3.54
CA THR A 30 -6.14 -15.98 -4.58
C THR A 30 -5.39 -15.15 -5.62
N ASP A 31 -4.62 -15.80 -6.48
CA ASP A 31 -3.96 -15.12 -7.61
C ASP A 31 -4.99 -14.49 -8.55
N ALA A 32 -6.14 -15.16 -8.75
CA ALA A 32 -7.25 -14.62 -9.52
C ALA A 32 -7.89 -13.38 -8.85
N ASP A 33 -8.01 -13.36 -7.52
CA ASP A 33 -8.48 -12.17 -6.80
C ASP A 33 -7.50 -10.99 -6.95
N ALA A 34 -6.19 -11.29 -6.97
CA ALA A 34 -5.15 -10.29 -7.14
C ALA A 34 -5.21 -9.69 -8.55
N ASP A 35 -5.31 -10.52 -9.60
CA ASP A 35 -5.46 -10.05 -10.98
C ASP A 35 -6.76 -9.26 -11.18
N ALA A 36 -7.88 -9.76 -10.64
CA ALA A 36 -9.16 -9.04 -10.71
C ALA A 36 -9.10 -7.67 -10.02
N TYR A 37 -8.41 -7.59 -8.87
CA TYR A 37 -8.16 -6.32 -8.20
C TYR A 37 -7.34 -5.37 -9.08
N VAL A 38 -6.26 -5.84 -9.71
CA VAL A 38 -5.40 -5.00 -10.57
C VAL A 38 -6.18 -4.50 -11.79
N ASP A 39 -6.94 -5.37 -12.46
CA ASP A 39 -7.77 -4.96 -13.61
C ASP A 39 -8.82 -3.90 -13.22
N GLU A 40 -9.43 -4.04 -12.04
CA GLU A 40 -10.37 -3.04 -11.53
C GLU A 40 -9.73 -1.66 -11.35
N GLN A 41 -8.43 -1.59 -11.03
CA GLN A 41 -7.74 -0.30 -10.85
C GLN A 41 -7.56 0.49 -12.14
N ARG A 42 -7.68 -0.13 -13.32
CA ARG A 42 -7.75 0.60 -14.59
C ARG A 42 -8.92 1.60 -14.64
N ARG A 43 -10.03 1.29 -13.97
CA ARG A 43 -11.16 2.24 -13.80
C ARG A 43 -10.79 3.39 -12.88
N SER A 44 -10.10 3.12 -11.78
CA SER A 44 -9.59 4.14 -10.86
C SER A 44 -8.61 5.08 -11.57
N ALA A 45 -7.75 4.53 -12.43
CA ALA A 45 -6.82 5.30 -13.25
C ALA A 45 -7.52 6.30 -14.18
N ALA A 46 -8.65 5.89 -14.79
CA ALA A 46 -9.47 6.77 -15.63
C ALA A 46 -9.94 8.02 -14.88
N VAL A 47 -10.31 7.87 -13.59
CA VAL A 47 -10.82 8.96 -12.75
C VAL A 47 -9.76 10.04 -12.51
N VAL A 48 -8.49 9.65 -12.44
CA VAL A 48 -7.36 10.58 -12.26
C VAL A 48 -6.80 11.11 -13.60
N GLY A 49 -7.41 10.74 -14.72
CA GLY A 49 -7.06 11.23 -16.06
C GLY A 49 -6.02 10.39 -16.82
N LEU A 50 -5.72 9.16 -16.37
CA LEU A 50 -4.91 8.22 -17.14
C LEU A 50 -5.77 7.48 -18.17
N ASP A 51 -5.18 7.15 -19.32
CA ASP A 51 -5.77 6.18 -20.24
C ASP A 51 -5.72 4.78 -19.60
N PRO A 52 -6.87 4.11 -19.39
CA PRO A 52 -6.91 2.77 -18.80
C PRO A 52 -6.08 1.73 -19.55
N THR A 53 -5.92 1.89 -20.86
CA THR A 53 -5.14 0.97 -21.72
C THR A 53 -3.64 1.07 -21.47
N TRP A 54 -3.18 2.16 -20.86
CA TRP A 54 -1.78 2.35 -20.50
C TRP A 54 -1.44 1.79 -19.12
N VAL A 55 -2.45 1.36 -18.34
CA VAL A 55 -2.26 0.85 -16.99
C VAL A 55 -2.25 -0.68 -17.01
N PRO A 56 -1.28 -1.34 -16.32
CA PRO A 56 -1.28 -2.78 -16.13
C PRO A 56 -2.62 -3.31 -15.59
N GLY A 57 -3.06 -4.47 -16.08
CA GLY A 57 -4.32 -5.12 -15.68
C GLY A 57 -4.14 -6.48 -15.04
N SER A 58 -2.91 -6.92 -14.82
CA SER A 58 -2.59 -8.13 -14.08
C SER A 58 -1.37 -7.88 -13.20
N VAL A 59 -1.18 -8.76 -12.22
CA VAL A 59 0.01 -8.75 -11.37
C VAL A 59 1.28 -8.95 -12.23
N ALA A 60 1.22 -9.82 -13.24
CA ALA A 60 2.34 -10.04 -14.15
C ALA A 60 2.71 -8.76 -14.94
N GLU A 61 1.72 -8.06 -15.49
CA GLU A 61 1.96 -6.79 -16.19
C GLU A 61 2.51 -5.69 -15.25
N LEU A 62 2.10 -5.69 -13.97
CA LEU A 62 2.67 -4.80 -12.96
C LEU A 62 4.14 -5.11 -12.69
N ASP A 63 4.48 -6.38 -12.54
CA ASP A 63 5.85 -6.82 -12.31
C ASP A 63 6.74 -6.43 -13.50
N ASP A 64 6.29 -6.67 -14.73
CA ASP A 64 6.99 -6.24 -15.94
C ASP A 64 7.18 -4.72 -15.99
N TYR A 65 6.15 -3.96 -15.62
CA TYR A 65 6.24 -2.51 -15.52
C TYR A 65 7.30 -2.08 -14.49
N PHE A 66 7.30 -2.65 -13.28
CA PHE A 66 8.32 -2.33 -12.28
C PHE A 66 9.72 -2.69 -12.76
N GLN A 67 9.92 -3.87 -13.36
CA GLN A 67 11.21 -4.28 -13.90
C GLN A 67 11.75 -3.28 -14.93
N SER A 68 10.87 -2.71 -15.78
CA SER A 68 11.25 -1.67 -16.73
C SER A 68 11.65 -0.34 -16.07
N MET A 69 11.06 -0.02 -14.91
CA MET A 69 11.30 1.23 -14.18
C MET A 69 12.53 1.16 -13.27
N LEU A 70 12.83 -0.01 -12.68
CA LEU A 70 13.93 -0.17 -11.71
C LEU A 70 15.28 0.45 -12.16
N PRO A 71 15.74 0.33 -13.42
CA PRO A 71 17.02 0.89 -13.86
C PRO A 71 17.08 2.42 -13.81
N VAL A 72 15.94 3.10 -13.99
CA VAL A 72 15.86 4.57 -14.07
C VAL A 72 15.55 5.22 -12.72
N LEU A 73 15.14 4.46 -11.69
CA LEU A 73 14.87 4.99 -10.36
C LEU A 73 16.13 5.49 -9.67
N ARG A 74 16.03 6.67 -9.04
CA ARG A 74 17.10 7.28 -8.25
C ARG A 74 16.53 7.83 -6.96
N LEU A 75 17.28 7.68 -5.87
CA LEU A 75 16.97 8.36 -4.62
C LEU A 75 17.44 9.81 -4.72
N THR A 76 16.50 10.75 -4.79
CA THR A 76 16.80 12.18 -4.81
C THR A 76 16.69 12.78 -3.40
N ASP A 77 17.20 14.00 -3.22
CA ASP A 77 17.11 14.68 -1.93
C ASP A 77 15.68 15.13 -1.61
N GLU A 78 14.87 15.39 -2.63
CA GLU A 78 13.44 15.66 -2.51
C GLU A 78 12.69 14.45 -1.93
N VAL A 79 13.01 13.24 -2.40
CA VAL A 79 12.42 12.00 -1.85
C VAL A 79 12.82 11.82 -0.39
N LYS A 80 14.09 12.06 -0.04
CA LYS A 80 14.54 12.00 1.37
C LYS A 80 13.81 13.03 2.24
N ALA A 81 13.63 14.25 1.73
CA ALA A 81 12.89 15.29 2.43
C ALA A 81 11.41 14.90 2.62
N ALA A 82 10.77 14.34 1.59
CA ALA A 82 9.39 13.85 1.66
C ALA A 82 9.22 12.73 2.70
N VAL A 83 10.13 11.75 2.74
CA VAL A 83 10.12 10.68 3.76
C VAL A 83 10.30 11.24 5.17
N ARG A 84 11.22 12.20 5.37
CA ARG A 84 11.40 12.86 6.67
C ARG A 84 10.17 13.66 7.09
N MET A 85 9.56 14.38 6.15
CA MET A 85 8.34 15.15 6.39
C MET A 85 7.18 14.23 6.76
N TRP A 86 7.02 13.12 6.06
CA TRP A 86 6.00 12.12 6.37
C TRP A 86 6.21 11.48 7.74
N ALA A 87 7.44 11.08 8.07
CA ALA A 87 7.78 10.52 9.38
C ALA A 87 7.61 11.52 10.54
N ASN A 88 7.82 12.81 10.27
CA ASN A 88 7.65 13.91 11.22
C ASN A 88 6.54 14.87 10.78
N THR A 89 5.35 14.31 10.49
CA THR A 89 4.21 15.10 10.01
C THR A 89 3.87 16.21 11.03
N PRO A 90 3.81 17.49 10.60
CA PRO A 90 3.41 18.58 11.49
C PRO A 90 1.99 18.36 12.00
N ALA A 91 1.86 18.09 13.30
CA ALA A 91 0.59 17.88 13.97
C ALA A 91 0.34 18.99 15.01
N PRO A 92 -0.89 19.56 15.10
CA PRO A 92 -1.28 20.45 16.18
C PRO A 92 -1.02 19.82 17.55
N VAL A 93 -0.74 20.61 18.59
CA VAL A 93 -0.44 20.12 19.96
C VAL A 93 -1.55 19.20 20.50
N ARG A 94 -2.81 19.44 20.11
CA ARG A 94 -3.98 18.61 20.46
C ARG A 94 -3.87 17.17 19.95
N LEU A 95 -3.10 16.97 18.90
CA LEU A 95 -2.80 15.70 18.24
C LEU A 95 -1.38 15.21 18.59
N ALA A 96 -0.77 15.70 19.67
CA ALA A 96 0.57 15.29 20.10
C ALA A 96 0.77 13.76 20.20
N PRO A 97 -0.22 12.93 20.63
CA PRO A 97 -0.06 11.48 20.61
C PRO A 97 0.22 10.92 19.21
N LEU A 98 -0.31 11.53 18.14
CA LEU A 98 -0.02 11.12 16.76
C LEU A 98 1.46 11.30 16.40
N LYS A 99 2.19 12.20 17.07
CA LYS A 99 3.63 12.40 16.83
C LYS A 99 4.49 11.20 17.24
N VAL A 100 3.97 10.31 18.08
CA VAL A 100 4.62 9.02 18.40
C VAL A 100 4.25 7.96 17.36
N ILE A 101 3.03 8.06 16.81
CA ILE A 101 2.45 7.08 15.89
C ILE A 101 3.04 7.20 14.48
N TYR A 102 3.20 8.41 13.95
CA TYR A 102 3.75 8.64 12.61
C TYR A 102 5.14 8.02 12.37
N PRO A 103 6.15 8.22 13.23
CA PRO A 103 7.45 7.59 13.04
C PRO A 103 7.40 6.06 13.15
N ALA A 104 6.50 5.50 13.97
CA ALA A 104 6.31 4.05 14.06
C ALA A 104 5.72 3.46 12.77
N PHE A 105 4.69 4.10 12.20
CA PHE A 105 4.17 3.74 10.88
C PHE A 105 5.21 3.96 9.77
N ALA A 106 6.08 4.96 9.94
CA ALA A 106 7.16 5.22 9.01
C ALA A 106 8.17 4.09 8.95
N ALA A 107 8.67 3.69 10.11
CA ALA A 107 9.55 2.54 10.24
C ALA A 107 8.88 1.26 9.71
N LEU A 108 7.61 1.03 10.08
CA LEU A 108 6.88 -0.16 9.63
C LEU A 108 6.73 -0.20 8.12
N SER A 109 6.36 0.91 7.46
CA SER A 109 6.19 0.93 6.01
C SER A 109 7.52 0.69 5.30
N LEU A 110 8.61 1.32 5.74
CA LEU A 110 9.95 1.09 5.20
C LEU A 110 10.45 -0.35 5.45
N ALA A 111 10.03 -1.00 6.53
CA ALA A 111 10.33 -2.40 6.80
C ALA A 111 9.47 -3.37 5.95
N LEU A 112 8.32 -2.93 5.46
CA LEU A 112 7.42 -3.73 4.63
C LEU A 112 7.78 -3.69 3.14
N VAL A 113 8.47 -2.65 2.65
CA VAL A 113 8.79 -2.56 1.21
C VAL A 113 9.79 -3.64 0.77
N PRO A 114 9.76 -4.05 -0.53
CA PRO A 114 10.69 -5.04 -1.07
C PRO A 114 12.16 -4.70 -0.83
N GLY A 115 13.03 -5.72 -0.84
CA GLY A 115 14.48 -5.56 -0.62
C GLY A 115 15.13 -4.55 -1.56
N TRP A 116 14.79 -4.58 -2.85
CA TRP A 116 15.30 -3.61 -3.82
C TRP A 116 14.91 -2.17 -3.49
N ALA A 117 13.71 -1.94 -2.95
CA ALA A 117 13.26 -0.61 -2.58
C ALA A 117 14.00 -0.12 -1.34
N ARG A 118 14.20 -1.00 -0.35
CA ARG A 118 15.05 -0.69 0.82
C ARG A 118 16.49 -0.36 0.40
N ARG A 119 17.07 -1.08 -0.57
CA ARG A 119 18.38 -0.74 -1.16
C ARG A 119 18.40 0.67 -1.71
N LEU A 120 17.36 1.06 -2.47
CA LEU A 120 17.25 2.40 -3.04
C LEU A 120 17.23 3.48 -1.94
N TYR A 121 16.57 3.23 -0.81
CA TYR A 121 16.55 4.11 0.36
C TYR A 121 17.81 4.06 1.23
N GLY A 122 18.81 3.23 0.89
CA GLY A 122 20.02 3.03 1.70
C GLY A 122 19.77 2.28 3.01
N LEU A 123 18.66 1.54 3.10
CA LEU A 123 18.31 0.73 4.27
C LEU A 123 18.90 -0.69 4.15
N PRO A 124 19.10 -1.40 5.28
CA PRO A 124 19.52 -2.79 5.25
C PRO A 124 18.54 -3.65 4.43
N SER A 125 19.08 -4.39 3.47
CA SER A 125 18.27 -5.02 2.39
C SER A 125 19.05 -6.12 1.67
N GLY A 126 19.88 -6.84 2.41
CA GLY A 126 20.61 -7.97 1.87
C GLY A 126 19.66 -9.14 1.70
N ASP A 127 19.40 -9.54 0.46
CA ASP A 127 18.58 -10.72 0.08
C ASP A 127 19.13 -12.05 0.67
N PHE A 128 20.29 -12.01 1.34
CA PHE A 128 20.95 -13.15 2.02
C PHE A 128 21.36 -12.87 3.48
N ALA A 129 20.93 -11.76 4.09
CA ALA A 129 21.22 -11.49 5.49
C ALA A 129 20.07 -12.02 6.38
N PRO A 130 20.32 -12.87 7.40
CA PRO A 130 19.29 -13.32 8.33
C PRO A 130 18.57 -12.15 9.04
N ALA A 131 19.22 -10.99 9.16
CA ALA A 131 18.62 -9.76 9.65
C ALA A 131 17.46 -9.25 8.77
N ASP A 132 17.49 -9.50 7.47
CA ASP A 132 16.41 -9.09 6.55
C ASP A 132 15.15 -9.93 6.75
N ALA A 133 15.32 -11.26 6.80
CA ALA A 133 14.22 -12.17 7.10
C ALA A 133 13.58 -11.85 8.46
N VAL A 134 14.38 -11.51 9.46
CA VAL A 134 13.89 -11.11 10.80
C VAL A 134 13.14 -9.78 10.75
N LEU A 135 13.69 -8.76 10.09
CA LEU A 135 13.04 -7.44 9.95
C LEU A 135 11.71 -7.55 9.21
N SER A 136 11.70 -8.28 8.08
CA SER A 136 10.52 -8.54 7.26
C SER A 136 9.46 -9.36 8.02
N SER A 137 9.89 -10.37 8.78
CA SER A 137 8.98 -11.19 9.60
C SER A 137 8.38 -10.40 10.76
N GLY A 138 9.20 -9.61 11.46
CA GLY A 138 8.77 -8.72 12.53
C GLY A 138 7.78 -7.65 12.02
N ALA A 139 8.06 -7.08 10.85
CA ALA A 139 7.16 -6.13 10.18
C ALA A 139 5.82 -6.80 9.80
N THR A 140 5.84 -8.03 9.28
CA THR A 140 4.61 -8.79 8.99
C THR A 140 3.82 -9.10 10.25
N ALA A 141 4.48 -9.54 11.33
CA ALA A 141 3.82 -9.82 12.60
C ALA A 141 3.17 -8.56 13.18
N THR A 142 3.91 -7.44 13.15
CA THR A 142 3.40 -6.13 13.57
C THR A 142 2.21 -5.69 12.71
N LEU A 143 2.30 -5.83 11.39
CA LEU A 143 1.20 -5.52 10.46
C LEU A 143 -0.06 -6.35 10.76
N ARG A 144 0.10 -7.66 10.99
CA ARG A 144 -1.02 -8.54 11.36
C ARG A 144 -1.63 -8.15 12.70
N ALA A 145 -0.80 -7.86 13.70
CA ALA A 145 -1.26 -7.38 15.01
C ALA A 145 -2.02 -6.05 14.88
N THR A 146 -1.50 -5.09 14.11
CA THR A 146 -2.16 -3.82 13.80
C THR A 146 -3.51 -4.05 13.13
N ARG A 147 -3.58 -4.94 12.11
CA ARG A 147 -4.85 -5.30 11.47
C ARG A 147 -5.84 -5.88 12.47
N MET A 148 -5.41 -6.80 13.33
CA MET A 148 -6.28 -7.41 14.35
C MET A 148 -6.78 -6.37 15.36
N ALA A 149 -5.92 -5.45 15.80
CA ALA A 149 -6.30 -4.36 16.68
C ALA A 149 -7.32 -3.41 16.01
N MET A 150 -7.12 -3.06 14.74
CA MET A 150 -8.05 -2.23 13.96
C MET A 150 -9.41 -2.93 13.77
N LEU A 151 -9.41 -4.25 13.54
CA LEU A 151 -10.63 -5.04 13.45
C LEU A 151 -11.32 -5.19 14.81
N ALA A 152 -10.59 -5.22 15.92
CA ALA A 152 -11.17 -5.24 17.26
C ALA A 152 -11.68 -3.85 17.72
N ALA A 153 -11.22 -2.77 17.07
CA ALA A 153 -11.62 -1.41 17.43
C ALA A 153 -13.15 -1.21 17.30
N PRO A 154 -13.81 -0.54 18.27
CA PRO A 154 -15.23 -0.23 18.22
C PRO A 154 -15.63 0.50 16.93
N GLU A 155 -16.84 0.24 16.43
CA GLU A 155 -17.33 0.80 15.15
C GLU A 155 -17.30 2.33 15.09
N ARG A 156 -17.47 3.01 16.23
CA ARG A 156 -17.34 4.47 16.35
C ARG A 156 -15.97 5.03 15.93
N TYR A 157 -14.95 4.18 15.86
CA TYR A 157 -13.60 4.55 15.40
C TYR A 157 -13.26 3.99 14.02
N ARG A 158 -14.17 3.24 13.37
CA ARG A 158 -13.94 2.63 12.05
C ARG A 158 -14.29 3.55 10.87
N GLY A 159 -14.95 4.66 11.13
CA GLY A 159 -15.29 5.66 10.12
C GLY A 159 -16.26 6.69 10.67
N THR A 160 -16.36 7.83 10.00
CA THR A 160 -17.44 8.79 10.24
C THR A 160 -18.79 8.20 9.82
N GLU A 161 -19.88 8.75 10.33
CA GLU A 161 -21.24 8.31 9.98
C GLU A 161 -21.48 8.34 8.46
N LEU A 162 -20.94 9.36 7.79
CA LEU A 162 -20.96 9.50 6.33
C LEU A 162 -20.22 8.34 5.65
N GLN A 163 -19.01 8.00 6.10
CA GLN A 163 -18.23 6.88 5.53
C GLN A 163 -18.94 5.54 5.74
N MET A 164 -19.50 5.31 6.93
CA MET A 164 -20.21 4.07 7.25
C MET A 164 -21.45 3.87 6.36
N ARG A 165 -22.11 4.96 5.95
CA ARG A 165 -23.26 4.93 5.02
C ARG A 165 -22.89 4.42 3.63
N TYR A 166 -21.67 4.66 3.16
CA TYR A 166 -21.15 4.12 1.89
C TYR A 166 -20.53 2.71 2.05
N ILE A 167 -19.89 2.45 3.19
CA ILE A 167 -19.21 1.17 3.45
C ILE A 167 -20.21 0.03 3.71
N ALA A 168 -21.34 0.29 4.36
CA ALA A 168 -22.32 -0.76 4.70
C ALA A 168 -22.94 -1.44 3.46
N PRO A 169 -23.43 -0.69 2.44
CA PRO A 169 -23.91 -1.29 1.19
C PRO A 169 -22.80 -2.05 0.44
N ALA A 170 -21.60 -1.50 0.36
CA ALA A 170 -20.46 -2.15 -0.28
C ALA A 170 -20.12 -3.49 0.40
N ARG A 171 -20.18 -3.55 1.75
CA ARG A 171 -19.99 -4.79 2.50
C ARG A 171 -21.07 -5.84 2.23
N GLN A 172 -22.32 -5.41 2.07
CA GLN A 172 -23.41 -6.32 1.70
C GLN A 172 -23.20 -6.89 0.28
N LEU A 173 -22.85 -6.03 -0.68
CA LEU A 173 -22.54 -6.44 -2.06
C LEU A 173 -21.37 -7.43 -2.11
N MET A 174 -20.28 -7.16 -1.40
CA MET A 174 -19.13 -8.08 -1.32
C MET A 174 -19.50 -9.43 -0.69
N ARG A 175 -20.36 -9.45 0.33
CA ARG A 175 -20.82 -10.71 0.95
C ARG A 175 -21.74 -11.50 0.03
N ALA A 176 -22.67 -10.82 -0.65
CA ALA A 176 -23.58 -11.45 -1.61
C ALA A 176 -22.84 -11.99 -2.84
N GLY A 177 -21.83 -11.26 -3.33
CA GLY A 177 -20.97 -11.69 -4.43
C GLY A 177 -20.15 -12.94 -4.10
N ARG A 178 -19.56 -13.02 -2.90
CA ARG A 178 -18.84 -14.24 -2.45
C ARG A 178 -19.73 -15.46 -2.30
N LEU A 179 -21.00 -15.29 -1.94
CA LEU A 179 -21.97 -16.39 -1.83
C LEU A 179 -22.51 -16.85 -3.18
N SER A 180 -22.41 -16.02 -4.23
CA SER A 180 -22.84 -16.38 -5.59
C SER A 180 -21.72 -17.00 -6.43
N ALA A 181 -20.47 -16.91 -5.97
CA ALA A 181 -19.28 -17.44 -6.64
C ALA A 181 -18.75 -18.75 -6.01
N ALA A 182 -19.42 -19.27 -4.98
CA ALA A 182 -19.14 -20.55 -4.31
C ALA A 182 -20.22 -21.57 -4.65
#